data_AF-A0A9D8BAK8-F1
#
_entry.id   AF-A0A9D8BAK8-F1
#
_cell.length_a   1.000
_cell.length_b   1.000
_cell.length_c   1.000
_cell.angle_alpha   90.00
_cell.angle_beta   90.00
_cell.angle_gamma   90.00
#
_symmetry.space_group_name_H-M   'P 1'
#
loop_
_entity.id
_entity.type
_entity.pdbx_description
1 polymer ?
#
loop_
_entity_poly.entity_id
_entity_poly.type
_entity_poly.pdbx_seq_one_letter_code
_entity_poly.pdbx_strand_id
1 'polypeptide(L)'
;NQFIMAQFCRERGIQPWQSSMSMIGGLCRNPEDASIGLVANLLGQISYANGKLCSLFTNHMDGKSATPATQWAYSAAARACERNVKICVGGCASGVLAKTPFTLLQGAAMAALYTASSMSYCWIAGATGIEARYNGEVMNAMAGMDRQKANQVILAIMKKTGEYAKEVKGNTAKFPDVYDVATVKPKPEFVAHMEKAKEEMAKCGVPFK
;
A
#
# COMPACT_ATOMS: atom_id res chain seq x y z
N ASN A 1 -8.51 11.60 -24.93
CA ASN A 1 -9.47 10.53 -25.30
C ASN A 1 -8.88 9.20 -24.84
N GLN A 2 -9.33 8.67 -23.68
CA GLN A 2 -8.76 7.45 -23.07
C GLN A 2 -8.84 6.21 -23.97
N PHE A 3 -9.82 6.17 -24.88
CA PHE A 3 -9.98 5.10 -25.85
C PHE A 3 -8.81 5.04 -26.86
N ILE A 4 -8.18 6.19 -27.18
CA ILE A 4 -7.01 6.23 -28.08
C ILE A 4 -5.81 5.54 -27.43
N MET A 5 -5.59 5.74 -26.12
CA MET A 5 -4.46 5.10 -25.44
C MET A 5 -4.67 3.59 -25.31
N ALA A 6 -5.87 3.14 -24.94
CA ALA A 6 -6.19 1.73 -24.88
C ALA A 6 -6.04 1.05 -26.26
N GLN A 7 -6.51 1.71 -27.32
CA GLN A 7 -6.33 1.26 -28.70
C GLN A 7 -4.86 1.19 -29.10
N PHE A 8 -4.08 2.25 -28.82
CA PHE A 8 -2.64 2.29 -29.07
C PHE A 8 -1.91 1.14 -28.36
N CYS A 9 -2.22 0.92 -27.07
CA CYS A 9 -1.66 -0.19 -26.32
C CYS A 9 -1.97 -1.53 -26.99
N ARG A 10 -3.22 -1.76 -27.40
CA ARG A 10 -3.63 -2.97 -28.10
C ARG A 10 -2.91 -3.16 -29.44
N GLU A 11 -2.83 -2.13 -30.26
CA GLU A 11 -2.15 -2.15 -31.58
C GLU A 11 -0.65 -2.43 -31.46
N ARG A 12 -0.04 -2.04 -30.33
CA ARG A 12 1.39 -2.24 -30.05
C ARG A 12 1.67 -3.46 -29.16
N GLY A 13 0.67 -4.24 -28.76
CA GLY A 13 0.84 -5.37 -27.84
C GLY A 13 1.31 -4.98 -26.43
N ILE A 14 1.07 -3.73 -26.03
CA ILE A 14 1.41 -3.20 -24.70
C ILE A 14 0.26 -3.48 -23.74
N GLN A 15 0.56 -4.02 -22.56
CA GLN A 15 -0.42 -4.21 -21.50
C GLN A 15 -0.75 -2.84 -20.86
N PRO A 16 -1.99 -2.33 -21.00
CA PRO A 16 -2.34 -1.06 -20.38
C PRO A 16 -2.35 -1.17 -18.86
N TRP A 17 -1.97 -0.08 -18.20
CA TRP A 17 -2.05 0.09 -16.76
C TRP A 17 -3.40 0.67 -16.35
N GLN A 18 -4.07 0.05 -15.39
CA GLN A 18 -5.31 0.55 -14.81
C GLN A 18 -5.09 0.95 -13.34
N SER A 19 -5.69 2.07 -12.96
CA SER A 19 -5.71 2.56 -11.57
C SER A 19 -7.14 2.89 -11.19
N SER A 20 -7.67 2.15 -10.23
CA SER A 20 -8.97 2.40 -9.62
C SER A 20 -8.79 3.18 -8.32
N MET A 21 -9.37 4.37 -8.28
CA MET A 21 -9.36 5.23 -7.10
C MET A 21 -10.78 5.63 -6.70
N SER A 22 -11.10 5.47 -5.43
CA SER A 22 -12.38 5.91 -4.85
C SER A 22 -12.11 6.58 -3.51
N MET A 23 -12.57 7.83 -3.36
CA MET A 23 -12.25 8.66 -2.20
C MET A 23 -13.38 8.64 -1.17
N ILE A 24 -13.02 8.38 0.09
CA ILE A 24 -13.93 8.46 1.24
C ILE A 24 -14.21 9.93 1.56
N GLY A 25 -15.47 10.26 1.79
CA GLY A 25 -15.95 11.64 1.98
C GLY A 25 -16.19 12.40 0.67
N GLY A 26 -15.88 11.80 -0.48
CA GLY A 26 -16.21 12.33 -1.81
C GLY A 26 -17.49 11.71 -2.37
N LEU A 27 -17.37 11.08 -3.53
CA LEU A 27 -18.47 10.30 -4.10
C LEU A 27 -18.82 9.07 -3.25
N CYS A 28 -17.86 8.57 -2.46
CA CYS A 28 -18.07 7.47 -1.52
C CYS A 28 -18.15 8.04 -0.10
N ARG A 29 -19.21 7.75 0.65
CA ARG A 29 -19.42 8.36 1.98
C ARG A 29 -18.53 7.73 3.06
N ASN A 30 -18.32 6.41 2.96
CA ASN A 30 -17.68 5.60 3.99
C ASN A 30 -16.80 4.50 3.36
N PRO A 31 -16.08 3.69 4.16
CA PRO A 31 -15.23 2.61 3.65
C PRO A 31 -15.98 1.58 2.80
N GLU A 32 -17.24 1.29 3.11
CA GLU A 32 -18.10 0.35 2.38
C GLU A 32 -18.37 0.87 0.97
N ASP A 33 -18.86 2.10 0.85
CA ASP A 33 -19.09 2.77 -0.43
C ASP A 33 -17.79 2.86 -1.26
N ALA A 34 -16.67 3.15 -0.60
CA ALA A 34 -15.36 3.22 -1.25
C ALA A 34 -14.92 1.85 -1.78
N SER A 35 -15.17 0.78 -1.03
CA SER A 35 -14.86 -0.58 -1.49
C SER A 35 -15.68 -0.98 -2.72
N ILE A 36 -16.98 -0.62 -2.75
CA ILE A 36 -17.86 -0.84 -3.91
C ILE A 36 -17.37 0.00 -5.09
N GLY A 37 -17.06 1.29 -4.84
CA GLY A 37 -16.50 2.20 -5.84
C GLY A 37 -15.21 1.66 -6.46
N LEU A 38 -14.31 1.09 -5.67
CA LEU A 38 -13.04 0.53 -6.15
C LEU A 38 -13.28 -0.62 -7.13
N VAL A 39 -14.18 -1.54 -6.79
CA VAL A 39 -14.53 -2.68 -7.66
C VAL A 39 -15.25 -2.19 -8.91
N ALA A 40 -16.21 -1.28 -8.79
CA ALA A 40 -16.93 -0.71 -9.93
C ALA A 40 -16.00 0.03 -10.90
N ASN A 41 -15.09 0.85 -10.38
CA ASN A 41 -14.08 1.54 -11.17
C ASN A 41 -13.12 0.57 -11.85
N LEU A 42 -12.67 -0.48 -11.16
CA LEU A 42 -11.84 -1.53 -11.75
C LEU A 42 -12.57 -2.20 -12.92
N LEU A 43 -13.81 -2.65 -12.72
CA LEU A 43 -14.62 -3.29 -13.77
C LEU A 43 -14.85 -2.35 -14.96
N GLY A 44 -15.14 -1.09 -14.68
CA GLY A 44 -15.26 -0.04 -15.69
C GLY A 44 -13.98 0.10 -16.50
N GLN A 45 -12.82 0.22 -15.84
CA GLN A 45 -11.53 0.39 -16.54
C GLN A 45 -11.14 -0.83 -17.37
N ILE A 46 -11.29 -2.05 -16.86
CA ILE A 46 -10.92 -3.24 -17.63
C ILE A 46 -11.86 -3.47 -18.83
N SER A 47 -13.13 -3.04 -18.75
CA SER A 47 -14.12 -3.23 -19.83
C SER A 47 -13.73 -2.56 -21.15
N TYR A 48 -13.09 -1.39 -21.10
CA TYR A 48 -12.66 -0.67 -22.30
C TYR A 48 -11.16 -0.72 -22.54
N ALA A 49 -10.35 -0.91 -21.50
CA ALA A 49 -8.89 -0.93 -21.64
C ALA A 49 -8.36 -2.31 -22.05
N ASN A 50 -9.16 -3.37 -21.93
CA ASN A 50 -8.75 -4.75 -22.24
C ASN A 50 -7.46 -5.18 -21.50
N GLY A 51 -7.29 -4.68 -20.26
CA GLY A 51 -6.12 -4.98 -19.44
C GLY A 51 -6.33 -6.09 -18.42
N LYS A 52 -5.22 -6.62 -17.89
CA LYS A 52 -5.18 -7.78 -16.98
C LYS A 52 -4.66 -7.45 -15.58
N LEU A 53 -4.35 -6.19 -15.32
CA LEU A 53 -3.81 -5.72 -14.04
C LEU A 53 -4.55 -4.46 -13.59
N CYS A 54 -4.68 -4.22 -12.30
CA CYS A 54 -5.26 -2.96 -11.82
C CYS A 54 -4.71 -2.63 -10.44
N SER A 55 -4.24 -1.39 -10.26
CA SER A 55 -3.93 -0.88 -8.93
C SER A 55 -5.19 -0.37 -8.26
N LEU A 56 -5.45 -0.79 -7.03
CA LEU A 56 -6.46 -0.20 -6.16
C LEU A 56 -5.81 0.83 -5.23
N PHE A 57 -6.46 1.96 -5.02
CA PHE A 57 -6.02 2.94 -4.04
C PHE A 57 -7.20 3.77 -3.51
N THR A 58 -7.19 4.08 -2.22
CA THR A 58 -8.22 4.91 -1.61
C THR A 58 -7.62 5.81 -0.54
N ASN A 59 -8.20 6.99 -0.43
CA ASN A 59 -7.84 8.04 0.52
C ASN A 59 -9.11 8.77 0.96
N HIS A 60 -9.01 9.51 2.06
CA HIS A 60 -10.01 10.50 2.44
C HIS A 60 -9.90 11.72 1.52
N MET A 61 -10.98 12.48 1.40
CA MET A 61 -11.01 13.73 0.62
C MET A 61 -9.93 14.74 1.05
N ASP A 62 -9.51 14.72 2.31
CA ASP A 62 -8.42 15.56 2.84
C ASP A 62 -7.01 15.06 2.46
N GLY A 63 -6.93 14.02 1.63
CA GLY A 63 -5.70 13.41 1.15
C GLY A 63 -5.10 12.36 2.10
N LYS A 64 -5.66 12.16 3.31
CA LYS A 64 -5.15 11.13 4.22
C LYS A 64 -5.40 9.74 3.65
N SER A 65 -4.34 8.96 3.53
CA SER A 65 -4.37 7.54 3.20
C SER A 65 -3.84 6.72 4.38
N ALA A 66 -3.79 5.40 4.25
CA ALA A 66 -3.26 4.50 5.27
C ALA A 66 -3.92 4.60 6.67
N THR A 67 -5.16 5.09 6.70
CA THR A 67 -6.04 5.04 7.87
C THR A 67 -6.75 3.68 7.95
N PRO A 68 -7.28 3.28 9.12
CA PRO A 68 -8.08 2.06 9.24
C PRO A 68 -9.22 1.96 8.21
N ALA A 69 -9.93 3.06 7.99
CA ALA A 69 -11.00 3.18 7.00
C ALA A 69 -10.54 2.86 5.56
N THR A 70 -9.49 3.54 5.11
CA THR A 70 -8.92 3.34 3.76
C THR A 70 -8.31 1.94 3.58
N GLN A 71 -7.69 1.42 4.64
CA GLN A 71 -7.09 0.10 4.64
C GLN A 71 -8.14 -1.02 4.58
N TRP A 72 -9.23 -0.87 5.32
CA TRP A 72 -10.37 -1.78 5.26
C TRP A 72 -11.00 -1.79 3.87
N ALA A 73 -11.26 -0.61 3.30
CA ALA A 73 -11.86 -0.47 1.97
C ALA A 73 -11.02 -1.14 0.87
N TYR A 74 -9.68 -0.95 0.91
CA TYR A 74 -8.77 -1.66 0.02
C TYR A 74 -8.88 -3.18 0.23
N SER A 75 -8.80 -3.66 1.48
CA SER A 75 -8.84 -5.09 1.79
C SER A 75 -10.10 -5.76 1.25
N ALA A 76 -11.26 -5.15 1.49
CA ALA A 76 -12.54 -5.65 1.01
C ALA A 76 -12.58 -5.72 -0.52
N ALA A 77 -12.16 -4.66 -1.20
CA ALA A 77 -12.14 -4.59 -2.66
C ALA A 77 -11.15 -5.59 -3.28
N ALA A 78 -9.92 -5.67 -2.77
CA ALA A 78 -8.89 -6.57 -3.28
C ALA A 78 -9.32 -8.05 -3.13
N ARG A 79 -9.91 -8.41 -1.98
CA ARG A 79 -10.46 -9.75 -1.73
C ARG A 79 -11.65 -10.08 -2.62
N ALA A 80 -12.53 -9.12 -2.88
CA ALA A 80 -13.64 -9.31 -3.81
C ALA A 80 -13.14 -9.52 -5.25
N CYS A 81 -12.12 -8.76 -5.66
CA CYS A 81 -11.50 -8.88 -6.97
C CYS A 81 -10.80 -10.22 -7.16
N GLU A 82 -10.03 -10.69 -6.17
CA GLU A 82 -9.37 -12.00 -6.25
C GLU A 82 -10.38 -13.15 -6.40
N ARG A 83 -11.48 -13.13 -5.65
CA ARG A 83 -12.47 -14.21 -5.69
C ARG A 83 -13.29 -14.24 -6.97
N ASN A 84 -13.69 -13.07 -7.46
CA ASN A 84 -14.72 -12.96 -8.49
C ASN A 84 -14.20 -12.48 -9.85
N VAL A 85 -13.24 -11.54 -9.86
CA VAL A 85 -12.75 -10.91 -11.09
C VAL A 85 -11.48 -11.61 -11.62
N LYS A 86 -10.65 -12.14 -10.72
CA LYS A 86 -9.45 -12.96 -11.03
C LYS A 86 -8.42 -12.24 -11.91
N ILE A 87 -8.20 -10.95 -11.66
CA ILE A 87 -7.10 -10.18 -12.26
C ILE A 87 -6.01 -9.87 -11.24
N CYS A 88 -4.81 -9.51 -11.72
CA CYS A 88 -3.72 -9.09 -10.85
C CYS A 88 -4.05 -7.73 -10.22
N VAL A 89 -4.30 -7.71 -8.91
CA VAL A 89 -4.56 -6.48 -8.16
C VAL A 89 -3.28 -5.98 -7.54
N GLY A 90 -2.94 -4.72 -7.81
CA GLY A 90 -1.81 -4.03 -7.19
C GLY A 90 -2.22 -2.99 -6.16
N GLY A 91 -1.23 -2.54 -5.40
CA GLY A 91 -1.36 -1.45 -4.45
C GLY A 91 -0.07 -0.66 -4.29
N CYS A 92 -0.13 0.35 -3.43
CA CYS A 92 1.02 1.15 -3.02
C CYS A 92 1.23 1.06 -1.51
N ALA A 93 2.36 0.55 -1.07
CA ALA A 93 2.75 0.53 0.33
C ALA A 93 3.82 1.61 0.57
N SER A 94 3.41 2.80 1.02
CA SER A 94 4.32 3.91 1.29
C SER A 94 3.84 4.71 2.48
N GLY A 95 4.76 5.02 3.40
CA GLY A 95 4.50 5.95 4.48
C GLY A 95 4.74 7.40 4.06
N VAL A 96 4.32 8.33 4.90
CA VAL A 96 4.78 9.72 4.85
C VAL A 96 6.25 9.73 5.27
N LEU A 97 7.15 10.21 4.40
CA LEU A 97 8.58 10.29 4.71
C LEU A 97 8.83 11.30 5.85
N ALA A 98 9.36 10.80 6.96
CA ALA A 98 9.60 11.52 8.20
C ALA A 98 10.91 11.05 8.85
N LYS A 99 11.51 11.90 9.68
CA LYS A 99 12.71 11.57 10.48
C LYS A 99 12.38 10.74 11.71
N THR A 100 11.44 9.81 11.58
CA THR A 100 10.96 8.96 12.67
C THR A 100 10.65 7.56 12.14
N PRO A 101 10.55 6.54 13.01
CA PRO A 101 10.17 5.19 12.61
C PRO A 101 8.77 5.09 11.99
N PHE A 102 7.92 6.13 12.12
CA PHE A 102 6.55 6.11 11.62
C PHE A 102 6.46 5.82 10.12
N THR A 103 7.35 6.39 9.29
CA THR A 103 7.36 6.14 7.84
C THR A 103 7.43 4.66 7.53
N LEU A 104 8.36 3.97 8.20
CA LEU A 104 8.65 2.56 7.98
C LEU A 104 7.53 1.67 8.55
N LEU A 105 6.97 2.04 9.71
CA LEU A 105 5.82 1.36 10.29
C LEU A 105 4.57 1.48 9.42
N GLN A 106 4.26 2.69 8.94
CA GLN A 106 3.11 2.92 8.08
C GLN A 106 3.24 2.17 6.76
N GLY A 107 4.38 2.26 6.08
CA GLY A 107 4.65 1.50 4.85
C GLY A 107 4.52 -0.02 5.06
N ALA A 108 5.14 -0.54 6.12
CA ALA A 108 5.08 -1.95 6.47
C ALA A 108 3.66 -2.42 6.84
N ALA A 109 2.87 -1.58 7.52
CA ALA A 109 1.48 -1.88 7.83
C ALA A 109 0.65 -2.05 6.56
N MET A 110 0.83 -1.16 5.58
CA MET A 110 0.19 -1.28 4.27
C MET A 110 0.66 -2.54 3.55
N ALA A 111 1.97 -2.79 3.52
CA ALA A 111 2.55 -3.97 2.87
C ALA A 111 2.00 -5.29 3.46
N ALA A 112 1.93 -5.38 4.79
CA ALA A 112 1.40 -6.54 5.49
C ALA A 112 -0.08 -6.78 5.18
N LEU A 113 -0.90 -5.72 5.28
CA LEU A 113 -2.33 -5.80 5.02
C LEU A 113 -2.59 -6.17 3.55
N TYR A 114 -1.93 -5.49 2.61
CA TYR A 114 -2.15 -5.73 1.19
C TYR A 114 -1.74 -7.14 0.76
N THR A 115 -0.65 -7.66 1.33
CA THR A 115 -0.24 -9.06 1.11
C THR A 115 -1.31 -10.04 1.60
N ALA A 116 -1.83 -9.85 2.82
CA ALA A 116 -2.90 -10.68 3.35
C ALA A 116 -4.22 -10.54 2.55
N SER A 117 -4.43 -9.38 1.93
CA SER A 117 -5.60 -9.05 1.11
C SER A 117 -5.44 -9.39 -0.38
N SER A 118 -4.52 -10.29 -0.75
CA SER A 118 -4.26 -10.80 -2.12
C SER A 118 -3.67 -9.80 -3.13
N MET A 119 -2.89 -8.82 -2.67
CA MET A 119 -2.07 -8.01 -3.57
C MET A 119 -1.10 -8.89 -4.36
N SER A 120 -1.13 -8.77 -5.69
CA SER A 120 -0.27 -9.50 -6.62
C SER A 120 1.05 -8.76 -6.91
N TYR A 121 1.03 -7.43 -6.85
CA TYR A 121 2.22 -6.60 -7.06
C TYR A 121 2.13 -5.28 -6.28
N CYS A 122 3.28 -4.75 -5.88
CA CYS A 122 3.38 -3.44 -5.26
C CYS A 122 4.17 -2.51 -6.19
N TRP A 123 3.56 -1.44 -6.68
CA TRP A 123 4.20 -0.56 -7.67
C TRP A 123 4.87 0.66 -7.05
N ILE A 124 4.40 1.07 -5.88
CA ILE A 124 5.12 1.96 -4.97
C ILE A 124 5.33 1.19 -3.68
N ALA A 125 6.58 0.82 -3.40
CA ALA A 125 6.96 0.16 -2.17
C ALA A 125 7.71 1.09 -1.20
N GLY A 126 7.39 2.39 -1.20
CA GLY A 126 8.04 3.41 -0.36
C GLY A 126 8.69 4.52 -1.19
N ALA A 127 9.14 5.57 -0.51
CA ALA A 127 9.81 6.71 -1.15
C ALA A 127 11.34 6.54 -1.26
N THR A 128 11.90 5.55 -0.56
CA THR A 128 13.33 5.26 -0.50
C THR A 128 13.63 3.77 -0.74
N GLY A 129 14.88 3.45 -1.10
CA GLY A 129 15.28 2.06 -1.34
C GLY A 129 15.21 1.15 -0.11
N ILE A 130 15.43 1.69 1.10
CA ILE A 130 15.34 0.92 2.34
C ILE A 130 13.89 0.63 2.72
N GLU A 131 12.96 1.57 2.47
CA GLU A 131 11.52 1.29 2.60
C GLU A 131 11.09 0.17 1.65
N ALA A 132 11.55 0.21 0.38
CA ALA A 132 11.24 -0.83 -0.60
C ALA A 132 11.75 -2.21 -0.20
N ARG A 133 13.00 -2.28 0.29
CA ARG A 133 13.56 -3.52 0.83
C ARG A 133 12.73 -4.03 2.00
N TYR A 134 12.49 -3.16 2.99
CA TYR A 134 11.80 -3.53 4.21
C TYR A 134 10.36 -3.97 3.95
N ASN A 135 9.63 -3.26 3.10
CA ASN A 135 8.30 -3.65 2.65
C ASN A 135 8.32 -5.02 1.97
N GLY A 136 9.33 -5.32 1.14
CA GLY A 136 9.52 -6.66 0.56
C GLY A 136 9.75 -7.75 1.60
N GLU A 137 10.54 -7.49 2.65
CA GLU A 137 10.73 -8.42 3.77
C GLU A 137 9.41 -8.70 4.50
N VAL A 138 8.61 -7.66 4.76
CA VAL A 138 7.29 -7.78 5.40
C VAL A 138 6.31 -8.56 4.51
N MET A 139 6.28 -8.29 3.20
CA MET A 139 5.46 -9.04 2.25
C MET A 139 5.83 -10.53 2.26
N ASN A 140 7.13 -10.86 2.24
CA ASN A 140 7.60 -12.24 2.33
C ASN A 140 7.23 -12.92 3.66
N ALA A 141 7.26 -12.19 4.77
CA ALA A 141 6.88 -12.71 6.09
C ALA A 141 5.37 -12.95 6.23
N MET A 142 4.55 -12.13 5.56
CA MET A 142 3.09 -12.23 5.59
C MET A 142 2.53 -13.23 4.56
N ALA A 143 3.27 -13.49 3.48
CA ALA A 143 2.86 -14.42 2.44
C ALA A 143 2.60 -15.83 3.00
N GLY A 144 1.46 -16.41 2.61
CA GLY A 144 1.06 -17.76 3.05
C GLY A 144 0.54 -17.84 4.49
N MET A 145 0.43 -16.73 5.22
CA MET A 145 -0.17 -16.72 6.56
C MET A 145 -1.66 -17.04 6.50
N ASP A 146 -2.16 -17.84 7.45
CA ASP A 146 -3.59 -18.07 7.64
C ASP A 146 -4.35 -16.74 7.82
N ARG A 147 -5.56 -16.64 7.29
CA ARG A 147 -6.32 -15.38 7.23
C ARG A 147 -6.70 -14.87 8.62
N GLN A 148 -7.09 -15.75 9.53
CA GLN A 148 -7.49 -15.38 10.88
C GLN A 148 -6.27 -14.88 11.65
N LYS A 149 -5.13 -15.58 11.52
CA LYS A 149 -3.85 -15.15 12.10
C LYS A 149 -3.38 -13.82 11.50
N ALA A 150 -3.43 -13.66 10.18
CA ALA A 150 -3.04 -12.44 9.50
C ALA A 150 -3.89 -11.25 9.96
N ASN A 151 -5.20 -11.43 10.14
CA ASN A 151 -6.07 -10.39 10.67
C ASN A 151 -5.68 -9.95 12.10
N GLN A 152 -5.33 -10.90 12.98
CA GLN A 152 -4.86 -10.58 14.34
C GLN A 152 -3.54 -9.77 14.30
N VAL A 153 -2.58 -10.20 13.47
CA VAL A 153 -1.31 -9.49 13.28
C VAL A 153 -1.54 -8.08 12.73
N ILE A 154 -2.40 -7.92 11.72
CA ILE A 154 -2.74 -6.63 11.13
C ILE A 154 -3.38 -5.69 12.16
N LEU A 155 -4.32 -6.18 12.98
CA LEU A 155 -4.94 -5.35 14.03
C LEU A 155 -3.90 -4.88 15.05
N ALA A 156 -2.95 -5.73 15.43
CA ALA A 156 -1.84 -5.36 16.31
C ALA A 156 -0.93 -4.30 15.65
N ILE A 157 -0.56 -4.48 14.38
CA ILE A 157 0.24 -3.52 13.61
C ILE A 157 -0.46 -2.17 13.50
N MET A 158 -1.77 -2.15 13.18
CA MET A 158 -2.53 -0.92 13.02
C MET A 158 -2.65 -0.15 14.33
N LYS A 159 -2.87 -0.85 15.45
CA LYS A 159 -2.81 -0.25 16.79
C LYS A 159 -1.44 0.36 17.04
N LYS A 160 -0.36 -0.41 16.79
CA LYS A 160 1.00 0.03 17.04
C LYS A 160 1.39 1.24 16.20
N THR A 161 1.08 1.22 14.91
CA THR A 161 1.33 2.35 13.98
C THR A 161 0.60 3.62 14.43
N GLY A 162 -0.62 3.48 14.97
CA GLY A 162 -1.39 4.60 15.52
C GLY A 162 -0.72 5.31 16.70
N GLU A 163 0.10 4.61 17.50
CA GLU A 163 0.86 5.19 18.62
C GLU A 163 1.92 6.19 18.12
N TYR A 164 2.49 5.94 16.94
CA TYR A 164 3.55 6.77 16.32
C TYR A 164 3.00 7.89 15.44
N ALA A 165 1.70 7.92 15.13
CA ALA A 165 1.12 8.89 14.20
C ALA A 165 1.33 10.36 14.62
N LYS A 166 1.43 10.62 15.92
CA LYS A 166 1.68 11.96 16.46
C LYS A 166 3.10 12.46 16.15
N GLU A 167 4.05 11.56 15.93
CA GLU A 167 5.45 11.89 15.68
C GLU A 167 5.70 12.56 14.33
N VAL A 168 4.75 12.46 13.39
CA VAL A 168 4.88 13.00 12.02
C VAL A 168 4.78 14.52 11.98
N LYS A 169 4.03 15.13 12.90
CA LYS A 169 3.70 16.56 12.84
C LYS A 169 4.97 17.40 13.02
N GLY A 170 5.41 18.04 11.93
CA GLY A 170 6.63 18.88 11.89
C GLY A 170 7.92 18.12 11.60
N ASN A 171 7.87 16.80 11.40
CA ASN A 171 9.06 15.95 11.22
C ASN A 171 9.14 15.30 9.82
N THR A 172 8.47 15.87 8.82
CA THR A 172 8.58 15.38 7.45
C THR A 172 10.01 15.54 6.94
N ALA A 173 10.42 14.62 6.06
CA ALA A 173 11.77 14.58 5.52
C ALA A 173 11.73 14.46 3.99
N LYS A 174 12.82 14.86 3.34
CA LYS A 174 13.09 14.64 1.92
C LYS A 174 14.14 13.54 1.77
N PHE A 175 14.29 13.02 0.56
CA PHE A 175 15.32 12.00 0.28
C PHE A 175 16.74 12.39 0.77
N PRO A 176 17.28 13.61 0.53
CA PRO A 176 18.61 14.00 1.02
C PRO A 176 18.71 14.11 2.55
N ASP A 177 17.59 14.20 3.26
CA ASP A 177 17.60 14.22 4.73
C ASP A 177 17.95 12.85 5.29
N VAL A 178 17.52 11.78 4.62
CA VAL A 178 17.64 10.38 5.09
C VAL A 178 18.68 9.57 4.30
N TYR A 179 19.18 10.10 3.18
CA TYR A 179 20.19 9.46 2.33
C TYR A 179 21.37 10.40 2.06
N ASP A 180 22.55 9.80 1.92
CA ASP A 180 23.67 10.45 1.24
C ASP A 180 23.43 10.37 -0.28
N VAL A 181 23.26 11.52 -0.92
CA VAL A 181 22.94 11.64 -2.34
C VAL A 181 24.10 11.21 -3.23
N ALA A 182 25.36 11.40 -2.79
CA ALA A 182 26.53 11.04 -3.58
C ALA A 182 26.74 9.53 -3.63
N THR A 183 26.48 8.84 -2.52
CA THR A 183 26.68 7.38 -2.42
C THR A 183 25.39 6.58 -2.58
N VAL A 184 24.23 7.23 -2.58
CA VAL A 184 22.89 6.63 -2.60
C VAL A 184 22.71 5.60 -1.47
N LYS A 185 23.33 5.88 -0.31
CA LYS A 185 23.24 5.02 0.89
C LYS A 185 22.36 5.69 1.95
N PRO A 186 21.54 4.91 2.68
CA PRO A 186 20.77 5.44 3.80
C PRO A 186 21.72 5.93 4.89
N LYS A 187 21.38 7.05 5.53
CA LYS A 187 22.12 7.54 6.70
C LYS A 187 21.92 6.59 7.89
N PRO A 188 22.92 6.44 8.78
CA PRO A 188 22.84 5.52 9.92
C PRO A 188 21.59 5.70 10.80
N GLU A 189 21.14 6.94 11.01
CA GLU A 189 19.93 7.24 11.77
C GLU A 189 18.67 6.61 11.16
N PHE A 190 18.54 6.67 9.83
CA PHE A 190 17.39 6.10 9.13
C PHE A 190 17.43 4.58 9.12
N VAL A 191 18.64 3.99 9.08
CA VAL A 191 18.83 2.55 9.27
C VAL A 191 18.37 2.14 10.68
N ALA A 192 18.74 2.89 11.72
CA ALA A 192 18.30 2.62 13.09
C ALA A 192 16.77 2.71 13.26
N HIS A 193 16.10 3.61 12.54
CA HIS A 193 14.64 3.65 12.49
C HIS A 193 14.03 2.41 11.84
N MET A 194 14.68 1.84 10.81
CA MET A 194 14.23 0.60 10.17
C MET A 194 14.35 -0.59 11.12
N GLU A 195 15.48 -0.74 11.82
CA GLU A 195 15.64 -1.80 12.81
C GLU A 195 14.59 -1.69 13.93
N LYS A 196 14.36 -0.49 14.46
CA LYS A 196 13.30 -0.26 15.44
C LYS A 196 11.91 -0.60 14.88
N ALA A 197 11.61 -0.24 13.63
CA ALA A 197 10.33 -0.61 13.01
C ALA A 197 10.19 -2.13 12.87
N LYS A 198 11.27 -2.84 12.52
CA LYS A 198 11.31 -4.31 12.41
C LYS A 198 11.05 -4.97 13.76
N GLU A 199 11.65 -4.47 14.84
CA GLU A 199 11.36 -4.93 16.21
C GLU A 199 9.89 -4.76 16.58
N GLU A 200 9.29 -3.60 16.30
CA GLU A 200 7.88 -3.36 16.61
C GLU A 200 6.95 -4.26 15.79
N MET A 201 7.23 -4.47 14.50
CA MET A 201 6.47 -5.40 13.66
C MET A 201 6.60 -6.85 14.15
N ALA A 202 7.79 -7.24 14.64
CA ALA A 202 8.01 -8.57 15.23
C ALA A 202 7.18 -8.75 16.51
N LYS A 203 7.11 -7.73 17.38
CA LYS A 203 6.24 -7.72 18.57
C LYS A 203 4.75 -7.82 18.21
N CYS A 204 4.34 -7.33 17.05
CA CYS A 204 2.98 -7.49 16.52
C CYS A 204 2.71 -8.87 15.90
N GLY A 205 3.74 -9.73 15.77
CA GLY A 205 3.60 -11.10 15.26
C GLY A 205 4.00 -11.30 13.81
N VAL A 206 4.70 -10.35 13.17
CA VAL A 206 5.30 -10.56 11.85
C VAL A 206 6.51 -11.50 11.97
N PRO A 207 6.52 -12.64 11.28
CA PRO A 207 7.60 -13.62 11.39
C PRO A 207 8.74 -13.26 10.43
N PHE A 208 9.57 -12.30 10.82
CA PHE A 208 10.82 -12.05 10.08
C PHE A 208 11.72 -13.29 10.12
N LYS A 209 12.32 -13.60 8.97
CA LYS A 209 13.35 -14.64 8.84
C LYS A 209 14.73 -14.05 9.09
#